data_AF-U4UR71-F1
#
_entry.id   AF-U4UR71-F1
#
_cell.length_a   1.000
_cell.length_b   1.000
_cell.length_c   1.000
_cell.angle_alpha   90.00
_cell.angle_beta   90.00
_cell.angle_gamma   90.00
#
_symmetry.space_group_name_H-M   'P 1'
#
loop_
_entity.id
_entity.type
_entity.pdbx_description
1 polymer ?
#
loop_
_entity_poly.entity_id
_entity_poly.type
_entity_poly.pdbx_seq_one_letter_code
_entity_poly.pdbx_strand_id
1 'polypeptide(L)'
;NCNESITSLQCGIVASQGYDEVLAVTYSGRIFGLTTQVTDANFDGSTGSYVFSNDASNKIAKLKTDVEELQAQVRKERERYQEATLNSNFMELSAISLIPVNSTFVLDRKTATYLLILEAPTAIDNILIECNSQVDLLDVEKNTAVVSYSLDTHSKAKPHLLATYRCQINTSRIELKIQTSEGEKGVLQAYVSPVLQPKCSRLLQFDIKALSLHYRVNEYTDLDRPYSQLKLKGTFTLAEIHNWISQCLPEVPEKPQIDSSLFFQSSILGTILICAYKKGEADFKSDNIMTLCVLKEALSVEATKRKAKIEINL
;
A
#
# COMPACT_ATOMS: atom_id res chain seq x y z
N ASN A 1 3.65 -17.44 12.80
CA ASN A 1 3.04 -16.50 11.84
C ASN A 1 1.79 -15.92 12.49
N CYS A 2 1.75 -14.61 12.73
CA CYS A 2 0.63 -13.93 13.39
C CYS A 2 -0.38 -13.31 12.42
N ASN A 3 -0.20 -13.47 11.10
CA ASN A 3 -1.06 -12.94 10.02
C ASN A 3 -1.31 -11.42 10.04
N GLU A 4 -0.61 -10.70 10.90
CA GLU A 4 -0.67 -9.24 11.09
C GLU A 4 0.74 -8.68 11.23
N SER A 5 0.91 -7.40 10.94
CA SER A 5 2.16 -6.69 11.15
C SER A 5 2.46 -6.52 12.65
N ILE A 6 3.72 -6.70 13.04
CA ILE A 6 4.19 -6.42 14.40
C ILE A 6 4.56 -4.95 14.50
N THR A 7 3.97 -4.25 15.48
CA THR A 7 4.17 -2.81 15.70
C THR A 7 5.18 -2.52 16.80
N SER A 8 5.29 -3.42 17.79
CA SER A 8 6.24 -3.30 18.90
C SER A 8 6.68 -4.66 19.41
N LEU A 9 7.91 -4.72 19.93
CA LEU A 9 8.51 -5.90 20.51
C LEU A 9 9.31 -5.51 21.76
N GLN A 10 9.17 -6.30 22.82
CA GLN A 10 9.94 -6.13 24.05
C GLN A 10 10.31 -7.51 24.63
N CYS A 11 11.51 -7.61 25.21
CA CYS A 11 11.95 -8.81 25.92
C CYS A 11 11.87 -8.59 27.44
N GLY A 12 11.51 -9.63 28.18
CA GLY A 12 11.44 -9.57 29.64
C GLY A 12 10.79 -10.81 30.23
N ILE A 13 10.35 -10.72 31.47
CA ILE A 13 9.66 -11.80 32.19
C ILE A 13 8.27 -11.25 32.56
N VAL A 14 7.20 -11.78 31.97
CA VAL A 14 5.83 -11.25 32.15
C VAL A 14 4.91 -12.28 32.79
N ALA A 15 4.81 -13.49 32.24
CA ALA A 15 3.88 -14.50 32.75
C ALA A 15 4.50 -15.37 33.85
N SER A 16 5.62 -16.04 33.54
CA SER A 16 6.24 -17.01 34.44
C SER A 16 7.63 -16.58 34.90
N GLN A 17 7.81 -16.41 36.21
CA GLN A 17 9.11 -16.00 36.78
C GLN A 17 10.19 -17.04 36.45
N GLY A 18 11.36 -16.57 36.00
CA GLY A 18 12.49 -17.43 35.64
C GLY A 18 12.49 -17.93 34.20
N TYR A 19 11.49 -17.56 33.39
CA TYR A 19 11.45 -17.83 31.96
C TYR A 19 11.47 -16.52 31.18
N ASP A 20 12.45 -16.38 30.30
CA ASP A 20 12.52 -15.25 29.40
C ASP A 20 11.40 -15.33 28.35
N GLU A 21 10.82 -14.16 28.05
CA GLU A 21 9.69 -14.00 27.15
C GLU A 21 9.91 -12.85 26.17
N VAL A 22 9.44 -13.03 24.95
CA VAL A 22 9.33 -11.97 23.95
C VAL A 22 7.87 -11.57 23.84
N LEU A 23 7.55 -10.36 24.24
CA LEU A 23 6.24 -9.75 24.08
C LEU A 23 6.17 -9.04 22.73
N ALA A 24 5.15 -9.36 21.94
CA ALA A 24 4.88 -8.72 20.66
C ALA A 24 3.47 -8.11 20.64
N VAL A 25 3.35 -6.94 20.02
CA VAL A 25 2.08 -6.26 19.79
C VAL A 25 1.82 -6.23 18.28
N THR A 26 0.63 -6.65 17.86
CA THR A 26 0.23 -6.62 16.45
C THR A 26 -0.48 -5.32 16.07
N TYR A 27 -0.72 -5.12 14.77
CA TYR A 27 -1.46 -3.99 14.23
C TYR A 27 -2.88 -3.84 14.81
N SER A 28 -3.61 -4.95 15.01
CA SER A 28 -4.95 -4.91 15.63
C SER A 28 -4.92 -4.62 17.14
N GLY A 29 -3.73 -4.53 17.75
CA GLY A 29 -3.54 -4.36 19.18
C GLY A 29 -3.53 -5.67 19.97
N ARG A 30 -3.47 -6.83 19.30
CA ARG A 30 -3.29 -8.10 19.99
C ARG A 30 -1.90 -8.18 20.61
N ILE A 31 -1.86 -8.38 21.91
CA ILE A 31 -0.63 -8.59 22.67
C ILE A 31 -0.46 -10.10 22.90
N PHE A 32 0.68 -10.66 22.51
CA PHE A 32 1.01 -12.05 22.76
C PHE A 32 2.48 -12.21 23.14
N GLY A 33 2.75 -13.21 23.99
CA GLY A 33 4.10 -13.56 24.44
C GLY A 33 4.57 -14.87 23.80
N LEU A 34 5.85 -14.93 23.48
CA LEU A 34 6.58 -16.15 23.15
C LEU A 34 7.49 -16.47 24.34
N THR A 35 7.22 -17.56 25.05
CA THR A 35 7.93 -17.94 26.28
C THR A 35 8.92 -19.07 26.05
N THR A 36 9.99 -19.08 26.84
CA THR A 36 10.97 -20.18 26.92
C THR A 36 10.49 -21.34 27.79
N GLN A 37 9.41 -21.16 28.54
CA GLN A 37 8.80 -22.24 29.32
C GLN A 37 8.29 -23.34 28.39
N VAL A 38 8.67 -24.59 28.67
CA VAL A 38 8.12 -25.75 27.97
C VAL A 38 6.68 -25.93 28.43
N THR A 39 5.73 -25.52 27.59
CA THR A 39 4.33 -25.89 27.76
C THR A 39 4.14 -27.25 27.09
N ASP A 40 4.42 -28.33 27.81
CA ASP A 40 4.15 -29.67 27.29
C ASP A 40 2.67 -29.74 26.90
N ALA A 41 2.44 -30.06 25.63
CA ALA A 41 1.11 -30.19 25.07
C ALA A 41 0.39 -31.32 25.82
N ASN A 42 -0.79 -31.00 26.34
CA ASN A 42 -1.79 -31.92 26.84
C ASN A 42 -2.30 -32.87 25.72
N PHE A 43 -1.42 -33.68 25.14
CA PHE A 43 -1.74 -34.67 24.12
C PHE A 43 -1.69 -36.05 24.76
N ASP A 44 -2.86 -36.61 25.02
CA ASP A 44 -2.99 -37.99 25.47
C ASP A 44 -3.03 -38.92 24.24
N GLY A 45 -1.91 -39.61 24.00
CA GLY A 45 -1.76 -40.54 22.88
C GLY A 45 -2.68 -41.77 22.95
N SER A 46 -3.37 -42.00 24.06
CA SER A 46 -4.30 -43.12 24.22
C SER A 46 -5.72 -42.84 23.69
N THR A 47 -6.14 -41.56 23.69
CA THR A 47 -7.49 -41.14 23.28
C THR A 47 -7.50 -40.31 21.99
N GLY A 48 -6.34 -39.89 21.48
CA GLY A 48 -6.25 -39.02 20.31
C GLY A 48 -6.88 -37.64 20.53
N SER A 49 -7.10 -37.26 21.80
CA SER A 49 -7.80 -36.06 22.20
C SER A 49 -6.85 -35.09 22.91
N TYR A 50 -7.03 -33.80 22.65
CA TYR A 50 -6.37 -32.75 23.41
C TYR A 50 -7.05 -32.64 24.78
N VAL A 51 -6.30 -32.89 25.85
CA VAL A 51 -6.81 -32.68 27.21
C VAL A 51 -6.80 -31.17 27.49
N PHE A 52 -7.91 -30.49 27.24
CA PHE A 52 -8.02 -29.08 27.59
C PHE A 52 -7.84 -28.91 29.11
N SER A 53 -6.96 -28.00 29.54
CA SER A 53 -6.89 -27.65 30.96
C SER A 53 -8.26 -27.13 31.42
N ASN A 54 -8.62 -27.35 32.70
CA ASN A 54 -9.88 -26.84 33.25
C ASN A 54 -10.03 -25.33 33.03
N ASP A 55 -8.92 -24.59 33.06
CA ASP A 55 -8.88 -23.15 32.77
C ASP A 55 -9.24 -22.82 31.33
N ALA A 56 -8.79 -23.61 30.35
CA ALA A 56 -9.16 -23.43 28.95
C ALA A 56 -10.66 -23.68 28.72
N SER A 57 -11.21 -24.74 29.33
CA SER A 57 -12.64 -25.06 29.26
C SER A 57 -13.51 -23.96 29.89
N ASN A 58 -13.10 -23.43 31.06
CA ASN A 58 -13.78 -22.31 31.71
C ASN A 58 -13.72 -21.03 30.87
N LYS A 59 -12.57 -20.74 30.23
CA LYS A 59 -12.42 -19.60 29.32
C LYS A 59 -13.31 -19.73 28.09
N ILE A 60 -13.42 -20.93 27.51
CA ILE A 60 -14.33 -21.19 26.38
C ILE A 60 -15.79 -20.99 26.80
N ALA A 61 -16.20 -21.48 27.97
CA ALA A 61 -17.56 -21.30 28.47
C ALA A 61 -17.89 -19.82 28.65
N LYS A 62 -16.99 -19.04 29.27
CA LYS A 62 -17.16 -17.59 29.42
C LYS A 62 -17.27 -16.88 28.07
N LEU A 63 -16.38 -17.19 27.12
CA LEU A 63 -16.43 -16.60 25.78
C LEU A 63 -17.74 -16.89 25.04
N LYS A 64 -18.35 -18.07 25.24
CA LYS A 64 -19.66 -18.37 24.66
C LYS A 64 -20.76 -17.47 25.23
N THR A 65 -20.80 -17.30 26.55
CA THR A 65 -21.75 -16.39 27.20
C THR A 65 -21.55 -14.94 26.72
N ASP A 66 -20.30 -14.46 26.71
CA ASP A 66 -19.98 -13.11 26.25
C ASP A 66 -20.41 -12.89 24.79
N VAL A 67 -20.22 -13.88 23.92
CA VAL A 67 -20.66 -13.83 22.50
C VAL A 67 -22.18 -13.78 22.40
N GLU A 68 -22.92 -14.57 23.17
CA GLU A 68 -24.39 -14.58 23.15
C GLU A 68 -24.96 -13.23 23.61
N GLU A 69 -24.42 -12.66 24.69
CA GLU A 69 -24.82 -11.35 25.21
C GLU A 69 -24.53 -10.23 24.19
N LEU A 70 -23.32 -10.20 23.63
CA LEU A 70 -22.94 -9.20 22.62
C LEU A 70 -23.78 -9.34 21.34
N GLN A 71 -24.09 -10.56 20.91
CA GLN A 71 -24.96 -10.79 19.75
C GLN A 71 -26.38 -10.25 19.99
N ALA A 72 -26.93 -10.44 21.18
CA ALA A 72 -28.25 -9.91 21.55
C ALA A 72 -28.25 -8.38 21.56
N GLN A 73 -27.22 -7.76 22.15
CA GLN A 73 -27.07 -6.31 22.18
C GLN A 73 -26.92 -5.71 20.78
N VAL A 74 -26.06 -6.29 19.94
CA VAL A 74 -25.86 -5.85 18.55
C VAL A 74 -27.14 -5.98 17.74
N ARG A 75 -27.92 -7.04 17.93
CA ARG A 75 -29.21 -7.20 17.25
C ARG A 75 -30.19 -6.08 17.61
N LYS A 76 -30.34 -5.80 18.91
CA LYS A 76 -31.21 -4.73 19.40
C LYS A 76 -30.81 -3.36 18.84
N GLU A 77 -29.53 -3.01 18.85
CA GLU A 77 -29.08 -1.71 18.32
C GLU A 77 -29.18 -1.64 16.79
N ARG A 78 -29.07 -2.76 16.07
CA ARG A 78 -29.31 -2.81 14.61
C ARG A 78 -30.78 -2.55 14.27
N GLU A 79 -31.71 -3.16 14.99
CA GLU A 79 -33.15 -2.92 14.82
C GLU A 79 -33.46 -1.44 15.08
N ARG A 80 -32.94 -0.89 16.18
CA ARG A 80 -33.06 0.54 16.50
C ARG A 80 -32.50 1.45 15.40
N TYR A 81 -31.32 1.14 14.85
CA TYR A 81 -30.71 1.89 13.76
C TYR A 81 -31.58 1.83 12.47
N GLN A 82 -32.14 0.66 12.17
CA GLN A 82 -33.01 0.47 11.01
C GLN A 82 -34.33 1.24 11.15
N GLU A 83 -34.96 1.20 12.33
CA GLU A 83 -36.17 1.98 12.63
C GLU A 83 -35.92 3.49 12.54
N ALA A 84 -34.79 3.97 13.08
CA ALA A 84 -34.40 5.38 12.98
C ALA A 84 -34.20 5.82 11.52
N THR A 85 -33.64 4.95 10.67
CA THR A 85 -33.45 5.24 9.23
C THR A 85 -34.77 5.30 8.45
N LEU A 86 -35.78 4.50 8.86
CA LEU A 86 -37.10 4.45 8.19
C LEU A 86 -38.04 5.58 8.63
N ASN A 87 -37.88 6.07 9.86
CA ASN A 87 -38.68 7.17 10.39
C ASN A 87 -38.18 8.52 9.85
N SER A 88 -38.59 8.86 8.62
CA SER A 88 -38.23 10.05 7.83
C SER A 88 -38.58 11.41 8.45
N ASN A 89 -39.07 11.46 9.69
CA ASN A 89 -39.44 12.71 10.38
C ASN A 89 -38.25 13.43 11.02
N PHE A 90 -37.07 12.81 11.04
CA PHE A 90 -35.83 13.41 11.53
C PHE A 90 -34.80 13.48 10.40
N MET A 91 -34.19 14.66 10.19
CA MET A 91 -32.99 14.85 9.35
C MET A 91 -31.75 14.25 10.03
N GLU A 92 -31.84 13.03 10.56
CA GLU A 92 -30.71 12.37 11.21
C GLU A 92 -29.77 11.78 10.15
N LEU A 93 -28.47 12.09 10.29
CA LEU A 93 -27.44 11.64 9.37
C LEU A 93 -26.86 10.30 9.84
N SER A 94 -26.76 9.33 8.94
CA SER A 94 -26.04 8.08 9.23
C SER A 94 -24.55 8.34 9.38
N ALA A 95 -23.99 8.00 10.54
CA ALA A 95 -22.55 8.08 10.77
C ALA A 95 -21.85 6.83 10.23
N ILE A 96 -20.71 7.03 9.56
CA ILE A 96 -19.83 5.95 9.08
C ILE A 96 -18.65 5.84 10.05
N SER A 97 -18.30 4.61 10.42
CA SER A 97 -17.10 4.36 11.22
C SER A 97 -15.84 4.65 10.41
N LEU A 98 -14.91 5.42 10.99
CA LEU A 98 -13.60 5.65 10.41
C LEU A 98 -12.76 4.38 10.55
N ILE A 99 -12.42 3.74 9.43
CA ILE A 99 -11.55 2.57 9.42
C ILE A 99 -10.12 3.00 9.13
N PRO A 100 -9.18 2.80 10.07
CA PRO A 100 -7.76 3.00 9.80
C PRO A 100 -7.23 1.82 8.97
N VAL A 101 -7.14 2.00 7.66
CA VAL A 101 -6.47 1.05 6.76
C VAL A 101 -5.02 1.50 6.60
N ASN A 102 -4.08 0.67 7.06
CA ASN A 102 -2.67 0.87 6.81
C ASN A 102 -2.35 0.41 5.38
N SER A 103 -1.50 1.16 4.69
CA SER A 103 -1.15 0.85 3.31
C SER A 103 0.32 1.14 3.03
N THR A 104 0.90 0.33 2.17
CA THR A 104 2.28 0.49 1.71
C THR A 104 2.33 0.19 0.23
N PHE A 105 2.94 1.08 -0.55
CA PHE A 105 3.10 0.92 -2.00
C PHE A 105 4.55 1.23 -2.36
N VAL A 106 5.36 0.18 -2.52
CA VAL A 106 6.83 0.30 -2.64
C VAL A 106 7.32 -0.56 -3.81
N LEU A 107 8.29 -0.04 -4.57
CA LEU A 107 8.94 -0.77 -5.66
C LEU A 107 9.90 -1.82 -5.11
N ASP A 108 9.70 -3.08 -5.48
CA ASP A 108 10.70 -4.14 -5.28
C ASP A 108 11.76 -4.07 -6.39
N ARG A 109 12.98 -3.73 -5.99
CA ARG A 109 14.13 -3.55 -6.88
C ARG A 109 14.57 -4.84 -7.58
N LYS A 110 14.27 -5.99 -7.00
CA LYS A 110 14.72 -7.29 -7.55
C LYS A 110 13.81 -7.79 -8.66
N THR A 111 12.51 -7.57 -8.51
CA THR A 111 11.49 -8.06 -9.45
C THR A 111 10.97 -6.97 -10.38
N ALA A 112 11.34 -5.70 -10.16
CA ALA A 112 10.82 -4.53 -10.88
C ALA A 112 9.28 -4.45 -10.84
N THR A 113 8.70 -4.79 -9.68
CA THR A 113 7.25 -4.77 -9.45
C THR A 113 6.95 -3.99 -8.18
N TYR A 114 5.84 -3.28 -8.15
CA TYR A 114 5.35 -2.67 -6.93
C TYR A 114 4.67 -3.70 -6.02
N LEU A 115 4.96 -3.61 -4.73
CA LEU A 115 4.28 -4.35 -3.68
C LEU A 115 3.29 -3.41 -3.00
N LEU A 116 2.00 -3.68 -3.21
CA LEU A 116 0.90 -3.02 -2.50
C LEU A 116 0.49 -3.92 -1.33
N ILE A 117 0.67 -3.42 -0.11
CA ILE A 117 0.25 -4.08 1.13
C ILE A 117 -0.91 -3.27 1.70
N LEU A 118 -2.02 -3.93 1.98
CA LEU A 118 -3.20 -3.33 2.59
C LEU A 118 -3.53 -4.10 3.87
N GLU A 119 -3.67 -3.39 4.99
CA GLU A 119 -3.93 -3.98 6.29
C GLU A 119 -5.02 -3.22 7.04
N ALA A 120 -6.04 -3.95 7.49
CA ALA A 120 -7.19 -3.42 8.22
C ALA A 120 -7.28 -4.07 9.61
N PRO A 121 -7.86 -3.38 10.61
CA PRO A 121 -8.01 -3.92 11.97
C PRO A 121 -9.02 -5.06 12.05
N THR A 122 -9.91 -5.17 11.07
CA THR A 122 -10.87 -6.27 10.93
C THR A 122 -10.65 -7.00 9.61
N ALA A 123 -11.21 -8.20 9.49
CA ALA A 123 -11.11 -8.98 8.26
C ALA A 123 -11.65 -8.19 7.07
N ILE A 124 -10.95 -8.28 5.95
CA ILE A 124 -11.31 -7.66 4.68
C ILE A 124 -12.29 -8.61 3.97
N ASP A 125 -13.42 -8.08 3.48
CA ASP A 125 -14.37 -8.83 2.66
C ASP A 125 -13.92 -8.81 1.20
N ASN A 126 -13.74 -7.60 0.67
CA ASN A 126 -13.30 -7.39 -0.70
C ASN A 126 -12.46 -6.12 -0.85
N ILE A 127 -11.65 -6.11 -1.91
CA ILE A 127 -10.88 -4.95 -2.37
C ILE A 127 -11.16 -4.75 -3.84
N LEU A 128 -11.60 -3.56 -4.21
CA LEU A 128 -11.68 -3.13 -5.60
C LEU A 128 -10.41 -2.35 -5.94
N ILE A 129 -9.72 -2.79 -6.97
CA ILE A 129 -8.58 -2.10 -7.57
C ILE A 129 -9.03 -1.48 -8.87
N GLU A 130 -8.87 -0.17 -8.99
CA GLU A 130 -9.08 0.59 -10.20
C GLU A 130 -7.78 1.28 -10.59
N CYS A 131 -7.38 1.23 -11.85
CA CYS A 131 -6.24 2.03 -12.35
C CYS A 131 -6.58 2.66 -13.68
N ASN A 132 -6.19 3.92 -13.88
CA ASN A 132 -6.36 4.63 -15.15
C ASN A 132 -5.12 4.56 -16.08
N SER A 133 -4.17 3.67 -15.77
CA SER A 133 -2.96 3.41 -16.54
C SER A 133 -2.79 1.91 -16.72
N GLN A 134 -2.02 1.52 -17.73
CA GLN A 134 -1.72 0.12 -18.02
C GLN A 134 -0.85 -0.47 -16.91
N VAL A 135 -1.47 -1.35 -16.12
CA VAL A 135 -0.79 -2.12 -15.07
C VAL A 135 -1.27 -3.57 -15.09
N ASP A 136 -0.35 -4.48 -14.78
CA ASP A 136 -0.64 -5.90 -14.66
C ASP A 136 -0.63 -6.31 -13.20
N LEU A 137 -1.65 -7.06 -12.79
CA LEU A 137 -1.75 -7.63 -11.45
C LEU A 137 -1.14 -9.03 -11.48
N LEU A 138 -0.09 -9.24 -10.69
CA LEU A 138 0.64 -10.51 -10.63
C LEU A 138 0.18 -11.34 -9.42
N ASP A 139 0.11 -12.65 -9.61
CA ASP A 139 -0.25 -13.58 -8.55
C ASP A 139 0.82 -13.61 -7.44
N VAL A 140 0.35 -13.71 -6.20
CA VAL A 140 1.18 -13.83 -5.00
C VAL A 140 0.81 -15.14 -4.32
N GLU A 141 1.76 -16.07 -4.20
CA GLU A 141 1.50 -17.43 -3.67
C GLU A 141 0.86 -17.43 -2.27
N LYS A 142 1.21 -16.45 -1.43
CA LYS A 142 0.65 -16.30 -0.07
C LYS A 142 -0.76 -15.71 -0.06
N ASN A 143 -1.21 -15.12 -1.17
CA ASN A 143 -2.51 -14.49 -1.28
C ASN A 143 -3.56 -15.52 -1.68
N THR A 144 -4.50 -15.78 -0.79
CA THR A 144 -5.60 -16.74 -1.03
C THR A 144 -6.86 -16.07 -1.58
N ALA A 145 -6.82 -14.77 -1.89
CA ALA A 145 -7.97 -14.05 -2.42
C ALA A 145 -8.28 -14.50 -3.86
N VAL A 146 -9.57 -14.53 -4.19
CA VAL A 146 -10.03 -14.80 -5.55
C VAL A 146 -10.12 -13.48 -6.30
N VAL A 147 -9.39 -13.38 -7.40
CA VAL A 147 -9.40 -12.19 -8.28
C VAL A 147 -10.44 -12.35 -9.38
N SER A 148 -11.18 -11.28 -9.65
CA SER A 148 -12.10 -11.17 -10.79
C SER A 148 -11.80 -9.89 -11.55
N TYR A 149 -11.49 -10.01 -12.84
CA TYR A 149 -11.24 -8.89 -13.73
C TYR A 149 -12.55 -8.46 -14.40
N SER A 150 -12.90 -7.20 -14.25
CA SER A 150 -14.05 -6.60 -14.93
C SER A 150 -13.57 -5.91 -16.19
N LEU A 151 -14.13 -6.29 -17.33
CA LEU A 151 -13.84 -5.65 -18.61
C LEU A 151 -14.72 -4.42 -18.77
N ASP A 152 -14.12 -3.27 -19.08
CA ASP A 152 -14.89 -2.10 -19.53
C ASP A 152 -15.30 -2.32 -20.99
N THR A 153 -16.55 -2.71 -21.19
CA THR A 153 -17.13 -2.97 -22.53
C THR A 153 -17.74 -1.73 -23.18
N HIS A 154 -17.77 -0.58 -22.49
CA HIS A 154 -18.56 0.58 -22.91
C HIS A 154 -17.77 1.87 -23.12
N SER A 155 -16.55 1.96 -22.59
CA SER A 155 -15.72 3.16 -22.74
C SER A 155 -14.74 3.06 -23.91
N LYS A 156 -14.70 4.10 -24.75
CA LYS A 156 -13.60 4.35 -25.70
C LYS A 156 -12.37 5.00 -25.03
N ALA A 157 -12.42 5.22 -23.71
CA ALA A 157 -11.32 5.82 -22.97
C ALA A 157 -10.17 4.82 -22.79
N LYS A 158 -9.00 5.35 -22.41
CA LYS A 158 -7.76 4.62 -22.09
C LYS A 158 -8.07 3.36 -21.26
N PRO A 159 -7.34 2.23 -21.41
CA PRO A 159 -7.58 1.04 -20.61
C PRO A 159 -7.60 1.39 -19.11
N HIS A 160 -8.74 1.13 -18.48
CA HIS A 160 -8.87 1.16 -17.03
C HIS A 160 -8.78 -0.29 -16.55
N LEU A 161 -7.81 -0.59 -15.68
CA LEU A 161 -7.84 -1.85 -14.97
C LEU A 161 -8.95 -1.76 -13.92
N LEU A 162 -9.85 -2.75 -13.91
CA LEU A 162 -10.81 -2.93 -12.83
C LEU A 162 -10.76 -4.38 -12.37
N ALA A 163 -10.31 -4.60 -11.13
CA ALA A 163 -10.19 -5.93 -10.55
C ALA A 163 -10.77 -5.95 -9.14
N THR A 164 -11.52 -7.00 -8.82
CA THR A 164 -12.03 -7.23 -7.47
C THR A 164 -11.33 -8.43 -6.86
N TYR A 165 -10.69 -8.23 -5.71
CA TYR A 165 -10.15 -9.28 -4.86
C TYR A 165 -11.16 -9.60 -3.76
N ARG A 166 -11.71 -10.81 -3.79
CA ARG A 166 -12.52 -11.32 -2.69
C ARG A 166 -11.61 -12.09 -1.73
N CYS A 167 -11.41 -11.52 -0.55
CA CYS A 167 -10.57 -12.13 0.48
C CYS A 167 -11.27 -13.35 1.06
N GLN A 168 -10.50 -14.41 1.30
CA GLN A 168 -10.98 -15.61 1.98
C GLN A 168 -10.76 -15.47 3.50
N ILE A 169 -11.35 -16.40 4.27
CA ILE A 169 -11.33 -16.56 5.73
C ILE A 169 -10.38 -15.59 6.49
N ASN A 170 -10.97 -14.66 7.27
CA ASN A 170 -10.30 -13.81 8.28
C ASN A 170 -8.98 -13.14 7.83
N THR A 171 -8.88 -12.73 6.58
CA THR A 171 -7.71 -12.01 6.06
C THR A 171 -7.77 -10.54 6.47
N SER A 172 -6.93 -10.10 7.40
CA SER A 172 -6.78 -8.69 7.79
C SER A 172 -5.72 -7.94 6.99
N ARG A 173 -4.75 -8.67 6.42
CA ARG A 173 -3.62 -8.16 5.63
C ARG A 173 -3.51 -8.90 4.30
N ILE A 174 -3.37 -8.15 3.21
CA ILE A 174 -3.19 -8.70 1.87
C ILE A 174 -2.01 -8.04 1.16
N GLU A 175 -1.33 -8.82 0.34
CA GLU A 175 -0.21 -8.39 -0.49
C GLU A 175 -0.58 -8.58 -1.97
N LEU A 176 -0.45 -7.52 -2.75
CA LEU A 176 -0.69 -7.50 -4.20
C LEU A 176 0.59 -7.08 -4.90
N LYS A 177 0.99 -7.82 -5.93
CA LYS A 177 2.09 -7.43 -6.82
C LYS A 177 1.52 -6.75 -8.05
N ILE A 178 2.05 -5.58 -8.36
CA ILE A 178 1.57 -4.73 -9.45
C ILE A 178 2.77 -4.41 -10.33
N GLN A 179 2.68 -4.79 -11.59
CA GLN A 179 3.68 -4.43 -12.59
C GLN A 179 3.19 -3.20 -13.34
N THR A 180 4.02 -2.16 -13.35
CA THR A 180 3.73 -0.90 -14.05
C THR A 180 4.50 -0.85 -15.36
N SER A 181 3.99 -0.06 -16.31
CA SER A 181 4.71 0.27 -17.54
C SER A 181 5.39 1.63 -17.39
N GLU A 182 6.67 1.71 -17.77
CA GLU A 182 7.39 2.97 -17.81
C GLU A 182 6.90 3.86 -18.96
N GLY A 183 6.79 5.16 -18.73
CA GLY A 183 6.20 6.12 -19.67
C GLY A 183 4.75 6.48 -19.37
N GLU A 184 4.03 5.63 -18.64
CA GLU A 184 2.65 5.90 -18.29
C GLU A 184 2.51 6.47 -16.87
N LYS A 185 1.95 7.67 -16.77
CA LYS A 185 1.50 8.23 -15.50
C LYS A 185 0.06 7.79 -15.23
N GLY A 186 -0.23 7.44 -13.98
CA GLY A 186 -1.56 7.02 -13.57
C GLY A 186 -1.82 7.18 -12.07
N VAL A 187 -3.04 6.86 -11.68
CA VAL A 187 -3.47 6.75 -10.29
C VAL A 187 -4.10 5.38 -10.12
N LEU A 188 -3.58 4.63 -9.16
CA LEU A 188 -4.13 3.38 -8.69
C LEU A 188 -5.01 3.67 -7.47
N GLN A 189 -6.26 3.24 -7.51
CA GLN A 189 -7.23 3.38 -6.45
C GLN A 189 -7.55 2.01 -5.86
N ALA A 190 -7.52 1.91 -4.53
CA ALA A 190 -7.91 0.71 -3.80
C ALA A 190 -9.07 1.05 -2.86
N TYR A 191 -10.23 0.43 -3.11
CA TYR A 191 -11.38 0.51 -2.22
C TYR A 191 -11.40 -0.71 -1.32
N VAL A 192 -11.06 -0.52 -0.05
CA VAL A 192 -10.96 -1.60 0.94
C VAL A 192 -12.26 -1.68 1.73
N SER A 193 -12.97 -2.80 1.61
CA SER A 193 -14.24 -3.04 2.28
C SER A 193 -14.06 -4.09 3.38
N PRO A 194 -13.89 -3.69 4.65
CA PRO A 194 -13.83 -4.64 5.75
C PRO A 194 -15.20 -5.18 6.15
N VAL A 195 -15.18 -6.28 6.91
CA VAL A 195 -16.35 -6.91 7.51
C VAL A 195 -16.77 -6.08 8.73
N LEU A 196 -17.59 -5.04 8.48
CA LEU A 196 -18.17 -4.16 9.49
C LEU A 196 -19.66 -3.91 9.20
N GLN A 197 -20.39 -3.49 10.24
CA GLN A 197 -21.79 -3.09 10.13
C GLN A 197 -22.00 -1.74 10.84
N PRO A 198 -22.43 -0.67 10.15
CA PRO A 198 -22.79 -0.61 8.72
C PRO A 198 -21.60 -0.88 7.79
N LYS A 199 -21.89 -1.41 6.58
CA LYS A 199 -20.85 -1.63 5.57
C LYS A 199 -20.32 -0.29 5.10
N CYS A 200 -19.01 -0.15 5.04
CA CYS A 200 -18.34 0.99 4.45
C CYS A 200 -17.08 0.54 3.71
N SER A 201 -16.58 1.42 2.85
CA SER A 201 -15.37 1.18 2.06
C SER A 201 -14.43 2.36 2.19
N ARG A 202 -13.14 2.08 2.32
CA ARG A 202 -12.09 3.09 2.41
C ARG A 202 -11.37 3.18 1.08
N LEU A 203 -11.45 4.34 0.44
CA LEU A 203 -10.65 4.67 -0.74
C LEU A 203 -9.23 5.08 -0.34
N LEU A 204 -8.25 4.42 -0.94
CA LEU A 204 -6.83 4.75 -0.92
C LEU A 204 -6.35 5.03 -2.35
N GLN A 205 -5.50 6.04 -2.53
CA GLN A 205 -5.00 6.46 -3.84
C GLN A 205 -3.47 6.43 -3.85
N PHE A 206 -2.89 5.84 -4.89
CA PHE A 206 -1.46 5.72 -5.09
C PHE A 206 -1.08 6.26 -6.46
N ASP A 207 -0.10 7.16 -6.50
CA ASP A 207 0.40 7.73 -7.74
C ASP A 207 1.38 6.77 -8.43
N ILE A 208 1.12 6.48 -9.70
CA ILE A 208 2.08 5.83 -10.59
C ILE A 208 2.81 6.94 -11.36
N LYS A 209 4.10 7.08 -11.10
CA LYS A 209 4.97 8.09 -11.72
C LYS A 209 5.35 7.67 -13.14
N ALA A 210 5.68 8.64 -14.00
CA ALA A 210 6.05 8.37 -15.40
C ALA A 210 7.28 7.44 -15.51
N LEU A 211 8.28 7.67 -14.65
CA LEU A 211 9.45 6.80 -14.48
C LEU A 211 9.29 5.96 -13.21
N SER A 212 8.18 5.22 -13.10
CA SER A 212 7.82 4.43 -11.91
C SER A 212 8.86 3.36 -11.55
N LEU A 213 9.61 2.85 -12.52
CA LEU A 213 10.57 1.77 -12.30
C LEU A 213 11.97 2.25 -11.94
N HIS A 214 12.14 3.56 -11.72
CA HIS A 214 13.37 4.13 -11.18
C HIS A 214 13.29 4.17 -9.64
N TYR A 215 14.44 4.04 -8.96
CA TYR A 215 14.54 4.27 -7.52
C TYR A 215 15.74 5.17 -7.23
N ARG A 216 15.69 5.89 -6.11
CA ARG A 216 16.74 6.85 -5.77
C ARG A 216 17.98 6.14 -5.26
N VAL A 217 19.14 6.60 -5.72
CA VAL A 217 20.46 6.20 -5.21
C VAL A 217 21.19 7.43 -4.66
N ASN A 218 21.97 7.24 -3.60
CA ASN A 218 22.61 8.35 -2.90
C ASN A 218 23.86 8.84 -3.63
N GLU A 219 24.65 7.92 -4.17
CA GLU A 219 25.88 8.22 -4.88
C GLU A 219 26.06 7.23 -6.03
N TYR A 220 26.61 7.72 -7.14
CA TYR A 220 26.95 6.91 -8.29
C TYR A 220 28.38 7.23 -8.72
N THR A 221 29.22 6.19 -8.79
CA THR A 221 30.68 6.32 -8.92
C THR A 221 31.19 6.12 -10.35
N ASP A 222 30.36 5.66 -11.28
CA ASP A 222 30.77 5.32 -12.65
C ASP A 222 30.43 6.47 -13.62
N LEU A 223 31.29 7.49 -13.63
CA LEU A 223 31.14 8.68 -14.48
C LEU A 223 31.54 8.44 -15.94
N ASP A 224 32.12 7.28 -16.27
CA ASP A 224 32.73 7.01 -17.58
C ASP A 224 31.75 6.40 -18.60
N ARG A 225 30.48 6.25 -18.21
CA ARG A 225 29.42 5.77 -19.12
C ARG A 225 29.07 6.83 -20.18
N PRO A 226 28.73 6.41 -21.40
CA PRO A 226 28.18 7.31 -22.40
C PRO A 226 26.78 7.75 -21.98
N TYR A 227 26.62 9.04 -21.70
CA TYR A 227 25.32 9.62 -21.35
C TYR A 227 24.75 10.42 -22.51
N SER A 228 23.48 10.18 -22.83
CA SER A 228 22.65 11.15 -23.55
C SER A 228 22.21 12.26 -22.61
N GLN A 229 21.96 13.46 -23.14
CA GLN A 229 21.71 14.65 -22.33
C GLN A 229 20.44 15.38 -22.81
N LEU A 230 19.52 15.63 -21.89
CA LEU A 230 18.32 16.43 -22.10
C LEU A 230 18.44 17.74 -21.31
N LYS A 231 18.57 18.86 -22.03
CA LYS A 231 18.63 20.21 -21.44
C LYS A 231 17.27 20.90 -21.54
N LEU A 232 16.80 21.40 -20.41
CA LEU A 232 15.59 22.17 -20.28
C LEU A 232 15.95 23.59 -19.82
N LYS A 233 15.55 24.61 -20.59
CA LYS A 233 15.69 26.02 -20.20
C LYS A 233 14.33 26.71 -20.23
N GLY A 234 14.08 27.64 -19.31
CA GLY A 234 12.80 28.34 -19.29
C GLY A 234 12.61 29.29 -18.13
N THR A 235 11.40 29.84 -18.01
CA THR A 235 11.06 30.84 -16.99
C THR A 235 10.47 30.22 -15.72
N PHE A 236 10.96 29.04 -15.31
CA PHE A 236 10.48 28.33 -14.11
C PHE A 236 11.34 28.59 -12.88
N THR A 237 10.71 28.59 -11.71
CA THR A 237 11.35 28.65 -10.40
C THR A 237 11.93 27.29 -10.00
N LEU A 238 12.82 27.28 -9.00
CA LEU A 238 13.37 26.04 -8.44
C LEU A 238 12.25 25.11 -7.90
N ALA A 239 11.23 25.68 -7.26
CA ALA A 239 10.10 24.92 -6.72
C ALA A 239 9.24 24.27 -7.81
N GLU A 240 9.06 24.96 -8.95
CA GLU A 240 8.27 24.43 -10.07
C GLU A 240 8.96 23.24 -10.73
N ILE A 241 10.23 23.35 -11.09
CA ILE A 241 10.97 22.23 -11.70
C ILE A 241 11.10 21.06 -10.73
N HIS A 242 11.33 21.33 -9.45
CA HIS A 242 11.36 20.29 -8.42
C HIS A 242 10.03 19.55 -8.32
N ASN A 243 8.90 20.28 -8.34
CA ASN A 243 7.59 19.67 -8.37
C ASN A 243 7.35 18.87 -9.66
N TRP A 244 7.76 19.36 -10.83
CA TRP A 244 7.64 18.58 -12.08
C TRP A 244 8.44 17.28 -12.02
N ILE A 245 9.65 17.31 -11.47
CA ILE A 245 10.48 16.12 -11.24
C ILE A 245 9.80 15.15 -10.26
N SER A 246 9.26 15.64 -9.14
CA SER A 246 8.49 14.84 -8.16
C SER A 246 7.22 14.20 -8.76
N GLN A 247 6.67 14.81 -9.81
CA GLN A 247 5.55 14.25 -10.57
C GLN A 247 5.98 13.18 -11.59
N CYS A 248 7.26 13.12 -11.96
CA CYS A 248 7.80 12.18 -12.94
C CYS A 248 8.55 11.00 -12.30
N LEU A 249 9.20 11.22 -11.16
CA LEU A 249 10.09 10.26 -10.49
C LEU A 249 9.60 9.95 -9.07
N PRO A 250 9.75 8.70 -8.61
CA PRO A 250 9.48 8.33 -7.22
C PRO A 250 10.62 8.80 -6.30
N GLU A 251 10.40 8.76 -4.98
CA GLU A 251 11.42 9.01 -3.94
C GLU A 251 12.15 10.37 -4.03
N VAL A 252 11.57 11.34 -4.73
CA VAL A 252 12.05 12.73 -4.74
C VAL A 252 11.72 13.35 -3.37
N PRO A 253 12.70 14.00 -2.70
CA PRO A 253 12.45 14.74 -1.46
C PRO A 253 11.26 15.68 -1.57
N GLU A 254 10.54 15.89 -0.46
CA GLU A 254 9.45 16.88 -0.41
C GLU A 254 9.95 18.31 -0.61
N LYS A 255 11.17 18.59 -0.15
CA LYS A 255 11.80 19.92 -0.25
C LYS A 255 12.99 19.87 -1.21
N PRO A 256 13.14 20.90 -2.07
CA PRO A 256 14.30 20.99 -2.96
C PRO A 256 15.58 21.12 -2.14
N GLN A 257 16.57 20.30 -2.50
CA GLN A 257 17.93 20.41 -1.97
C GLN A 257 18.69 21.41 -2.84
N ILE A 258 19.31 22.42 -2.22
CA ILE A 258 20.09 23.44 -2.93
C ILE A 258 21.39 22.78 -3.41
N ASP A 259 21.73 22.95 -4.69
CA ASP A 259 22.96 22.46 -5.33
C ASP A 259 23.22 20.94 -5.26
N SER A 260 22.17 20.12 -5.12
CA SER A 260 22.29 18.66 -5.13
C SER A 260 21.70 18.04 -6.39
N SER A 261 22.50 17.26 -7.10
CA SER A 261 22.00 16.40 -8.17
C SER A 261 21.28 15.20 -7.56
N LEU A 262 20.15 14.80 -8.16
CA LEU A 262 19.46 13.57 -7.79
C LEU A 262 19.91 12.46 -8.72
N PHE A 263 20.16 11.27 -8.16
CA PHE A 263 20.57 10.10 -8.92
C PHE A 263 19.50 9.02 -8.78
N PHE A 264 19.16 8.41 -9.90
CA PHE A 264 18.18 7.35 -10.00
C PHE A 264 18.74 6.17 -10.80
N GLN A 265 18.29 4.98 -10.46
CA GLN A 265 18.63 3.77 -11.19
C GLN A 265 17.36 3.03 -11.60
N SER A 266 17.30 2.55 -12.84
CA SER A 266 16.22 1.70 -13.33
C SER A 266 16.32 0.31 -12.69
N SER A 267 15.21 -0.16 -12.13
CA SER A 267 15.08 -1.51 -11.57
C SER A 267 15.10 -2.60 -12.64
N ILE A 268 14.76 -2.29 -13.89
CA ILE A 268 14.76 -3.26 -15.00
C ILE A 268 16.17 -3.42 -15.57
N LEU A 269 16.74 -2.31 -16.06
CA LEU A 269 17.96 -2.35 -16.88
C LEU A 269 19.23 -1.98 -16.10
N GLY A 270 19.10 -1.45 -14.88
CA GLY A 270 20.22 -0.93 -14.11
C GLY A 270 20.83 0.35 -14.70
N THR A 271 20.15 0.98 -15.66
CA THR A 271 20.50 2.27 -16.28
C THR A 271 20.36 3.40 -15.28
N ILE A 272 21.14 4.46 -15.45
CA ILE A 272 21.24 5.59 -14.53
C ILE A 272 20.59 6.82 -15.13
N LEU A 273 19.91 7.57 -14.28
CA LEU A 273 19.39 8.89 -14.58
C LEU A 273 19.92 9.88 -13.54
N ILE A 274 20.61 10.91 -14.03
CA ILE A 274 21.15 12.01 -13.25
C ILE A 274 20.27 13.23 -13.52
N CYS A 275 19.72 13.84 -12.48
CA CYS A 275 18.91 15.04 -12.55
C CYS A 275 19.62 16.18 -11.82
N ALA A 276 20.18 17.13 -12.57
CA ALA A 276 20.74 18.37 -12.03
C ALA A 276 19.84 19.53 -12.43
N TYR A 277 19.33 20.30 -11.47
CA TYR A 277 18.39 21.39 -11.78
C TYR A 277 18.59 22.57 -10.85
N LYS A 278 18.35 23.76 -11.40
CA LYS A 278 18.37 25.05 -10.71
C LYS A 278 17.26 25.93 -11.27
N LYS A 279 17.15 27.16 -10.76
CA LYS A 279 16.18 28.13 -11.30
C LYS A 279 16.44 28.37 -12.80
N GLY A 280 15.44 28.11 -13.62
CA GLY A 280 15.44 28.37 -15.07
C GLY A 280 16.25 27.41 -15.95
N GLU A 281 16.97 26.43 -15.37
CA GLU A 281 17.76 25.46 -16.12
C GLU A 281 17.74 24.10 -15.42
N ALA A 282 17.51 23.03 -16.19
CA ALA A 282 17.65 21.65 -15.76
C ALA A 282 18.38 20.83 -16.81
N ASP A 283 19.22 19.92 -16.32
CA ASP A 283 20.08 19.05 -17.10
C ASP A 283 19.88 17.62 -16.63
N PHE A 284 19.39 16.77 -17.53
CA PHE A 284 19.12 15.37 -17.28
C PHE A 284 20.06 14.52 -18.13
N LYS A 285 20.76 13.58 -17.51
CA LYS A 285 21.70 12.68 -18.19
C LYS A 285 21.32 11.24 -17.94
N SER A 286 21.28 10.42 -18.98
CA SER A 286 21.01 8.99 -18.83
C SER A 286 21.75 8.16 -19.88
N ASP A 287 22.13 6.94 -19.50
CA ASP A 287 22.66 5.91 -20.39
C ASP A 287 21.53 5.17 -21.14
N ASN A 288 20.27 5.58 -20.94
CA ASN A 288 19.11 5.14 -21.71
C ASN A 288 18.35 6.32 -22.32
N ILE A 289 18.31 6.37 -23.66
CA ILE A 289 17.60 7.42 -24.40
C ILE A 289 16.09 7.39 -24.17
N MET A 290 15.51 6.21 -23.93
CA MET A 290 14.06 6.07 -23.71
C MET A 290 13.64 6.77 -22.41
N THR A 291 14.46 6.68 -21.37
CA THR A 291 14.23 7.40 -20.10
C THR A 291 14.15 8.91 -20.33
N LEU A 292 15.03 9.46 -21.17
CA LEU A 292 15.03 10.89 -21.51
C LEU A 292 13.83 11.28 -22.39
N CYS A 293 13.43 10.42 -23.33
CA CYS A 293 12.22 10.64 -24.14
C CYS A 293 10.96 10.71 -23.27
N VAL A 294 10.77 9.74 -22.36
CA VAL A 294 9.66 9.72 -21.39
C VAL A 294 9.70 10.98 -20.52
N LEU A 295 10.88 11.34 -20.01
CA LEU A 295 11.02 12.52 -19.16
C LEU A 295 10.70 13.81 -19.92
N LYS A 296 11.17 13.94 -21.17
CA LYS A 296 10.86 15.07 -22.06
C LYS A 296 9.35 15.23 -22.24
N GLU A 297 8.64 14.16 -22.55
CA GLU A 297 7.19 14.18 -22.73
C GLU A 297 6.47 14.58 -21.44
N ALA A 298 6.82 13.93 -20.32
CA ALA A 298 6.21 14.20 -19.02
C ALA A 298 6.44 15.65 -18.55
N LEU A 299 7.67 16.17 -18.69
CA LEU A 299 7.99 17.56 -18.36
C LEU A 299 7.28 18.55 -19.26
N SER A 300 7.13 18.24 -20.56
CA SER A 300 6.38 19.08 -21.51
C SER A 300 4.92 19.22 -21.12
N VAL A 301 4.30 18.12 -20.68
CA VAL A 301 2.91 18.11 -20.18
C VAL A 301 2.78 18.97 -18.92
N GLU A 302 3.67 18.81 -17.95
CA GLU A 302 3.62 19.58 -16.69
C GLU A 302 3.90 21.09 -16.89
N ALA A 303 4.83 21.44 -17.78
CA ALA A 303 5.09 22.83 -18.15
C ALA A 303 3.89 23.48 -18.86
N THR A 304 3.24 22.74 -19.76
CA THR A 304 2.03 23.21 -20.47
C THR A 304 0.88 23.44 -19.49
N LYS A 305 0.65 22.53 -18.53
CA LYS A 305 -0.37 22.71 -17.48
C LYS A 305 -0.18 24.01 -16.70
N ARG A 306 1.06 24.42 -16.45
CA ARG A 306 1.40 25.67 -15.74
C ARG A 306 1.64 26.87 -16.66
N LYS A 307 1.43 26.73 -17.97
CA LYS A 307 1.68 27.77 -18.99
C LYS A 307 3.12 28.33 -18.94
N ALA A 308 4.08 27.50 -18.53
CA ALA A 308 5.48 27.87 -18.48
C ALA A 308 6.10 27.76 -19.87
N LYS A 309 6.84 28.78 -20.31
CA LYS A 309 7.61 28.74 -21.56
C LYS A 309 8.92 28.01 -21.31
N ILE A 310 9.10 26.90 -22.00
CA ILE A 310 10.28 26.05 -21.91
C ILE A 310 10.85 25.73 -23.29
N GLU A 311 12.16 25.60 -23.36
CA GLU A 311 12.93 25.11 -24.48
C GLU A 311 13.56 23.78 -24.06
N ILE A 312 13.35 22.73 -24.86
CA ILE A 312 13.85 21.39 -24.58
C ILE A 312 14.74 20.93 -25.73
N ASN A 313 16.00 20.61 -25.41
CA ASN A 313 16.97 20.07 -26.35
C ASN A 313 17.44 18.69 -25.86
N LEU A 314 17.18 17.65 -26.66
CA LEU A 314 17.65 16.27 -26.45
C LEU A 314 18.77 15.97 -27.45
#